data_AF-A4N1X4-F1
#
_entry.id   AF-A4N1X4-F1
#
_cell.length_a   1.000
_cell.length_b   1.000
_cell.length_c   1.000
_cell.angle_alpha   90.00
_cell.angle_beta   90.00
_cell.angle_gamma   90.00
#
_symmetry.space_group_name_H-M   'P 1'
#
loop_
_entity.id
_entity.type
_entity.pdbx_description
1 polymer ?
#
loop_
_entity_poly.entity_id
_entity_poly.type
_entity_poly.pdbx_seq_one_letter_code
_entity_poly.pdbx_strand_id
1 'polypeptide(L)'
;MKDTHILKSVILFLADNVGQLVNPSKISNTLTSERVPTSNHTISKYLDLLENAFLFYKAKQYDIRGKGYLKTNAKYFIVDNGLRRHAIGKKGVNYANRLENIVFIELLRRGYSVDVGKLDSKEIDFIARKADEILYVQVAFEIPENTHETDNLLHIKDNYKKILITGKYYEQTEIDGIEVIYVVDWLLQ
;
A
#
# COMPACT_ATOMS: atom_id res chain seq x y z
N MET A 1 -1.18 27.07 -16.49
CA MET A 1 -1.79 27.34 -15.17
C MET A 1 -2.90 26.35 -14.80
N LYS A 2 -3.83 25.94 -15.69
CA LYS A 2 -4.85 24.90 -15.41
C LYS A 2 -4.23 23.54 -15.02
N ASP A 3 -3.20 23.10 -15.75
CA ASP A 3 -2.53 21.81 -15.50
C ASP A 3 -1.88 21.72 -14.11
N THR A 4 -1.31 22.82 -13.62
CA THR A 4 -0.67 22.87 -12.29
C THR A 4 -1.68 22.69 -11.15
N HIS A 5 -2.90 23.20 -11.31
CA HIS A 5 -3.95 23.02 -10.30
C HIS A 5 -4.39 21.56 -10.21
N ILE A 6 -4.64 20.92 -11.36
CA ILE A 6 -5.05 19.50 -11.40
C ILE A 6 -3.94 18.62 -10.82
N LEU A 7 -2.68 18.85 -11.21
CA LEU A 7 -1.55 18.13 -10.64
C LEU A 7 -1.49 18.25 -9.11
N LYS A 8 -1.63 19.47 -8.58
CA LYS A 8 -1.65 19.71 -7.13
C LYS A 8 -2.80 18.95 -6.46
N SER A 9 -3.99 18.97 -7.05
CA SER A 9 -5.14 18.21 -6.54
C SER A 9 -4.90 16.70 -6.56
N VAL A 10 -4.25 16.16 -7.59
CA VAL A 10 -3.87 14.74 -7.64
C VAL A 10 -2.87 14.40 -6.53
N ILE A 11 -1.84 15.22 -6.31
CA ILE A 11 -0.86 15.00 -5.25
C ILE A 11 -1.54 15.01 -3.86
N LEU A 12 -2.43 15.97 -3.61
CA LEU A 12 -3.17 16.06 -2.36
C LEU A 12 -4.08 14.85 -2.15
N PHE A 13 -4.79 14.42 -3.19
CA PHE A 13 -5.63 13.24 -3.16
C PHE A 13 -4.80 11.99 -2.83
N LEU A 14 -3.68 11.75 -3.52
CA LEU A 14 -2.83 10.59 -3.26
C LEU A 14 -2.22 10.63 -1.86
N ALA A 15 -1.78 11.79 -1.37
CA ALA A 15 -1.24 11.94 -0.03
C ALA A 15 -2.28 11.64 1.07
N ASP A 16 -3.54 12.00 0.83
CA ASP A 16 -4.65 11.69 1.73
C ASP A 16 -5.05 10.21 1.68
N ASN A 17 -4.98 9.59 0.50
CA ASN A 17 -5.39 8.21 0.22
C ASN A 17 -4.21 7.22 0.19
N VAL A 18 -3.06 7.54 0.80
CA VAL A 18 -1.91 6.62 0.88
C VAL A 18 -2.35 5.29 1.50
N GLY A 19 -1.96 4.19 0.84
CA GLY A 19 -2.32 2.84 1.27
C GLY A 19 -3.75 2.43 0.91
N GLN A 20 -4.54 3.25 0.22
CA GLN A 20 -5.87 2.86 -0.26
C GLN A 20 -5.86 2.49 -1.75
N LEU A 21 -6.69 1.52 -2.12
CA LEU A 21 -6.92 1.21 -3.53
C LEU A 21 -7.63 2.37 -4.23
N VAL A 22 -7.00 2.83 -5.30
CA VAL A 22 -7.50 3.88 -6.17
C VAL A 22 -7.33 3.49 -7.63
N ASN A 23 -8.12 4.12 -8.50
CA ASN A 23 -8.01 4.00 -9.94
C ASN A 23 -8.28 5.37 -10.59
N PRO A 24 -7.90 5.57 -11.87
CA PRO A 24 -8.05 6.88 -12.51
C PRO A 24 -9.48 7.43 -12.48
N SER A 25 -10.50 6.57 -12.61
CA SER A 25 -11.91 6.95 -12.53
C SER A 25 -12.29 7.47 -11.14
N LYS A 26 -11.87 6.80 -10.06
CA LYS A 26 -12.13 7.23 -8.68
C LYS A 26 -11.55 8.63 -8.44
N ILE A 27 -10.29 8.85 -8.83
CA ILE A 27 -9.62 10.14 -8.68
C ILE A 27 -10.33 11.22 -9.50
N SER A 28 -10.62 10.95 -10.78
CA SER A 28 -11.30 11.88 -11.68
C SER A 28 -12.67 12.30 -11.15
N ASN A 29 -13.44 11.33 -10.65
CA ASN A 29 -14.77 11.57 -10.08
C ASN A 29 -14.69 12.40 -8.80
N THR A 30 -13.76 12.10 -7.89
CA THR A 30 -13.54 12.89 -6.67
C THR A 30 -13.17 14.33 -7.02
N LEU A 31 -12.19 14.55 -7.89
CA LEU A 31 -11.78 15.90 -8.26
C LEU A 31 -12.90 16.68 -8.97
N THR A 32 -13.68 16.01 -9.81
CA THR A 32 -14.84 16.63 -10.46
C THR A 32 -15.89 17.08 -9.43
N SER A 33 -16.14 16.27 -8.39
CA SER A 33 -17.05 16.63 -7.29
C SER A 33 -16.54 17.83 -6.47
N GLU A 34 -15.22 18.00 -6.39
CA GLU A 34 -14.56 19.15 -5.76
C GLU A 34 -14.42 20.37 -6.70
N ARG A 35 -15.17 20.38 -7.82
CA ARG A 35 -15.18 21.45 -8.85
C ARG A 35 -13.86 21.59 -9.60
N VAL A 36 -13.08 20.51 -9.69
CA VAL A 36 -11.83 20.41 -10.48
C VAL A 36 -12.03 19.35 -11.58
N PRO A 37 -12.80 19.65 -12.63
CA PRO A 37 -13.09 18.67 -13.68
C PRO A 37 -11.82 18.26 -14.42
N THR A 38 -11.68 16.96 -14.65
CA THR A 38 -10.54 16.37 -15.36
C THR A 38 -10.97 15.05 -16.02
N SER A 39 -10.07 14.43 -16.78
CA SER A 39 -10.31 13.16 -17.46
C SER A 39 -9.46 12.04 -16.87
N ASN A 40 -9.91 10.80 -17.02
CA ASN A 40 -9.12 9.62 -16.66
C ASN A 40 -7.75 9.59 -17.37
N HIS A 41 -7.69 10.04 -18.63
CA HIS A 41 -6.44 10.12 -19.38
C HIS A 41 -5.44 11.08 -18.73
N THR A 42 -5.92 12.28 -18.35
CA THR A 42 -5.12 13.27 -17.64
C THR A 42 -4.63 12.75 -16.29
N ILE A 43 -5.50 12.06 -15.54
CA ILE A 43 -5.13 11.43 -14.27
C ILE A 43 -4.04 10.38 -14.48
N SER A 44 -4.21 9.44 -15.41
CA SER A 44 -3.19 8.42 -15.70
C SER A 44 -1.85 9.05 -16.05
N LYS A 45 -1.83 10.08 -16.90
CA LYS A 45 -0.60 10.81 -17.24
C LYS A 45 0.08 11.41 -16.00
N TYR A 46 -0.68 12.00 -15.07
CA TYR A 46 -0.09 12.52 -13.84
C TYR A 46 0.41 11.43 -12.89
N LEU A 47 -0.29 10.30 -12.79
CA LEU A 47 0.19 9.16 -12.01
C LEU A 47 1.52 8.65 -12.56
N ASP A 48 1.64 8.48 -13.88
CA ASP A 48 2.87 8.05 -14.53
C ASP A 48 4.02 9.07 -14.32
N LEU A 49 3.72 10.37 -14.40
CA LEU A 49 4.71 11.42 -14.14
C LEU A 49 5.19 11.43 -12.68
N LEU A 50 4.29 11.23 -11.72
CA LEU A 50 4.62 11.18 -10.30
C LEU A 50 5.41 9.93 -9.92
N GLU A 51 5.14 8.81 -10.58
CA GLU A 51 5.91 7.57 -10.47
C GLU A 51 7.32 7.74 -11.06
N ASN A 52 7.44 8.29 -12.28
CA ASN A 52 8.73 8.58 -12.90
C ASN A 52 9.56 9.63 -12.14
N ALA A 53 8.90 10.53 -11.40
CA ALA A 53 9.56 11.50 -10.53
C ALA A 53 9.97 10.92 -9.16
N PHE A 54 9.69 9.63 -8.90
CA PHE A 54 9.94 8.96 -7.62
C PHE A 54 9.26 9.62 -6.40
N LEU A 55 8.17 10.35 -6.63
CA LEU A 55 7.38 10.97 -5.55
C LEU A 55 6.38 9.98 -4.96
N PHE A 56 5.80 9.15 -5.83
CA PHE A 56 4.90 8.08 -5.47
C PHE A 56 5.34 6.77 -6.12
N TYR A 57 5.16 5.67 -5.42
CA TYR A 57 5.41 4.33 -5.92
C TYR A 57 4.10 3.57 -6.01
N LYS A 58 3.94 2.80 -7.08
CA LYS A 58 2.71 2.09 -7.41
C LYS A 58 2.83 0.62 -7.04
N ALA A 59 1.88 0.14 -6.23
CA ALA A 59 1.68 -1.29 -5.99
C ALA A 59 0.43 -1.74 -6.74
N LYS A 60 0.58 -2.60 -7.74
CA LYS A 60 -0.56 -3.08 -8.54
C LYS A 60 -1.34 -4.11 -7.74
N GLN A 61 -2.65 -4.17 -7.96
CA GLN A 61 -3.46 -5.22 -7.35
C GLN A 61 -3.31 -6.53 -8.14
N TYR A 62 -2.91 -7.60 -7.44
CA TYR A 62 -2.71 -8.93 -8.00
C TYR A 62 -3.73 -9.91 -7.42
N ASP A 63 -4.52 -10.55 -8.28
CA ASP A 63 -5.43 -11.63 -7.90
C ASP A 63 -4.64 -12.93 -7.71
N ILE A 64 -4.52 -13.37 -6.47
CA ILE A 64 -3.78 -14.57 -6.08
C ILE A 64 -4.48 -15.83 -6.60
N ARG A 65 -5.82 -15.87 -6.56
CA ARG A 65 -6.60 -17.01 -7.02
C ARG A 65 -6.62 -17.08 -8.55
N GLY A 66 -6.88 -15.96 -9.19
CA GLY A 66 -6.89 -15.82 -10.65
C GLY A 66 -5.50 -15.82 -11.29
N LYS A 67 -4.44 -15.67 -10.49
CA LYS A 67 -3.03 -15.58 -10.92
C LYS A 67 -2.80 -14.49 -11.98
N GLY A 68 -3.32 -13.29 -11.73
CA GLY A 68 -3.24 -12.20 -12.71
C GLY A 68 -3.45 -10.82 -12.11
N TYR A 69 -2.95 -9.80 -12.82
CA TYR A 69 -3.13 -8.41 -12.41
C TYR A 69 -4.54 -7.90 -12.70
N LEU A 70 -5.12 -7.18 -11.73
CA LEU A 70 -6.36 -6.45 -11.92
C LEU A 70 -6.05 -5.10 -12.59
N LYS A 71 -6.69 -4.84 -13.74
CA LYS A 71 -6.21 -3.85 -14.72
C LYS A 71 -6.14 -2.40 -14.22
N THR A 72 -6.94 -2.00 -13.24
CA THR A 72 -7.13 -0.56 -12.93
C THR A 72 -6.83 -0.16 -11.50
N ASN A 73 -6.89 -1.07 -10.53
CA ASN A 73 -6.71 -0.72 -9.11
C ASN A 73 -5.24 -0.85 -8.70
N ALA A 74 -4.77 0.14 -7.95
CA ALA A 74 -3.45 0.14 -7.34
C ALA A 74 -3.48 0.94 -6.02
N LYS A 75 -2.56 0.62 -5.11
CA LYS A 75 -2.18 1.51 -3.99
C LYS A 75 -1.02 2.38 -4.46
N TYR A 76 -0.99 3.64 -4.02
CA TYR A 76 0.13 4.54 -4.23
C TYR A 76 0.73 4.91 -2.87
N PHE A 77 2.04 4.74 -2.75
CA PHE A 77 2.81 5.01 -1.53
C PHE A 77 3.73 6.19 -1.76
N ILE A 78 3.82 7.09 -0.80
CA ILE A 78 4.68 8.28 -0.91
C ILE A 78 6.11 7.92 -0.49
N VAL A 79 7.09 8.47 -1.18
CA VAL A 79 8.52 8.24 -0.87
C VAL A 79 8.90 8.68 0.54
N ASP A 80 8.28 9.76 1.02
CA ASP A 80 8.63 10.39 2.29
C ASP A 80 7.35 10.80 3.05
N ASN A 81 7.22 10.30 4.28
CA ASN A 81 6.07 10.59 5.15
C ASN A 81 6.01 12.05 5.63
N GLY A 82 7.14 12.76 5.64
CA GLY A 82 7.26 14.20 5.86
C GLY A 82 6.64 15.01 4.72
N LEU A 83 6.80 14.59 3.46
CA LEU A 83 6.09 15.20 2.32
C LEU A 83 4.58 15.09 2.47
N ARG A 84 4.08 13.94 2.92
CA ARG A 84 2.64 13.78 3.24
C ARG A 84 2.20 14.78 4.30
N ARG A 85 2.97 14.91 5.39
CA ARG A 85 2.66 15.85 6.46
C ARG A 85 2.63 17.30 5.97
N HIS A 86 3.51 17.67 5.05
CA HIS A 86 3.49 18.99 4.42
C HIS A 86 2.25 19.18 3.52
N ALA A 87 1.87 18.14 2.76
CA ALA A 87 0.75 18.19 1.82
C ALA A 87 -0.63 18.29 2.50
N ILE A 88 -0.90 17.49 3.53
CA ILE A 88 -2.25 17.37 4.13
C ILE A 88 -2.35 17.84 5.60
N GLY A 89 -1.25 18.25 6.23
CA GLY A 89 -1.20 18.67 7.63
C GLY A 89 -1.34 17.53 8.65
N LYS A 90 -1.70 17.87 9.91
CA LYS A 90 -1.93 16.92 11.02
C LYS A 90 -3.37 16.37 11.06
N LYS A 91 -4.00 16.06 9.93
CA LYS A 91 -5.29 15.36 9.94
C LYS A 91 -5.11 13.90 10.39
N GLY A 92 -6.17 13.35 11.01
CA GLY A 92 -6.23 12.09 11.77
C GLY A 92 -5.14 11.08 11.42
N VAL A 93 -4.32 10.74 12.42
CA VAL A 93 -3.18 9.85 12.23
C VAL A 93 -3.69 8.41 12.08
N ASN A 94 -3.88 7.96 10.85
CA ASN A 94 -4.02 6.53 10.58
C ASN A 94 -2.62 5.89 10.67
N TYR A 95 -2.27 5.41 11.86
CA TYR A 95 -0.97 4.78 12.13
C TYR A 95 -0.74 3.53 11.28
N ALA A 96 -1.80 2.76 10.98
CA ALA A 96 -1.73 1.59 10.13
C ALA A 96 -1.27 1.96 8.70
N ASN A 97 -1.89 2.94 8.05
CA ASN A 97 -1.48 3.36 6.70
C ASN A 97 -0.05 3.90 6.65
N ARG A 98 0.42 4.56 7.72
CA ARG A 98 1.83 5.01 7.79
C ARG A 98 2.78 3.83 7.93
N LEU A 99 2.41 2.85 8.74
CA LEU A 99 3.17 1.63 8.92
C LEU A 99 3.24 0.85 7.60
N GLU A 100 2.11 0.69 6.89
CA GLU A 100 2.06 0.11 5.55
C GLU A 100 3.01 0.84 4.59
N ASN A 101 3.00 2.18 4.58
CA ASN A 101 3.92 2.94 3.73
C ASN A 101 5.39 2.71 4.09
N ILE A 102 5.73 2.62 5.38
CA ILE A 102 7.10 2.34 5.83
C ILE A 102 7.54 0.96 5.36
N VAL A 103 6.71 -0.05 5.60
CA VAL A 103 6.97 -1.45 5.20
C VAL A 103 7.11 -1.54 3.68
N PHE A 104 6.21 -0.91 2.92
CA PHE A 104 6.27 -0.92 1.47
C PHE A 104 7.58 -0.33 0.93
N ILE A 105 7.97 0.87 1.40
CA ILE A 105 9.21 1.52 0.95
C ILE A 105 10.43 0.68 1.34
N GLU A 106 10.42 0.07 2.52
CA GLU A 106 11.50 -0.81 2.97
C GLU A 106 11.61 -2.07 2.10
N LEU A 107 10.49 -2.71 1.72
CA LEU A 107 10.49 -3.84 0.80
C LEU A 107 11.11 -3.44 -0.56
N LEU A 108 10.77 -2.26 -1.10
CA LEU A 108 11.43 -1.75 -2.30
C LEU A 108 12.93 -1.54 -2.10
N ARG A 109 13.35 -0.96 -0.96
CA ARG A 109 14.76 -0.74 -0.62
C ARG A 109 15.55 -2.05 -0.54
N ARG A 110 14.92 -3.13 -0.07
CA ARG A 110 15.48 -4.50 -0.03
C ARG A 110 15.53 -5.18 -1.40
N GLY A 111 15.04 -4.53 -2.46
CA GLY A 111 15.10 -5.02 -3.83
C GLY A 111 13.94 -5.93 -4.23
N TYR A 112 12.81 -5.89 -3.51
CA TYR A 112 11.61 -6.62 -3.91
C TYR A 112 10.82 -5.83 -4.96
N SER A 113 10.18 -6.55 -5.89
CA SER A 113 8.98 -6.05 -6.56
C SER A 113 7.78 -6.28 -5.65
N VAL A 114 6.93 -5.28 -5.44
CA VAL A 114 5.87 -5.31 -4.43
C VAL A 114 4.51 -5.01 -5.05
N ASP A 115 3.56 -5.92 -4.90
CA ASP A 115 2.16 -5.78 -5.29
C ASP A 115 1.24 -5.86 -4.08
N VAL A 116 -0.02 -5.45 -4.23
CA VAL A 116 -1.08 -5.68 -3.23
C VAL A 116 -1.83 -6.94 -3.62
N GLY A 117 -2.00 -7.87 -2.69
CA GLY A 117 -2.69 -9.13 -2.94
C GLY A 117 -4.21 -9.01 -2.79
N LYS A 118 -4.93 -9.69 -3.67
CA LYS A 118 -6.36 -9.95 -3.50
C LYS A 118 -6.59 -11.46 -3.48
N LEU A 119 -7.26 -11.92 -2.44
CA LEU A 119 -7.74 -13.29 -2.32
C LEU A 119 -9.23 -13.25 -2.00
N ASP A 120 -10.07 -13.56 -3.00
CA ASP A 120 -11.52 -13.39 -2.92
C ASP A 120 -11.94 -11.95 -2.56
N SER A 121 -12.54 -11.75 -1.38
CA SER A 121 -12.91 -10.44 -0.83
C SER A 121 -11.85 -9.86 0.11
N LYS A 122 -10.80 -10.62 0.43
CA LYS A 122 -9.76 -10.26 1.38
C LYS A 122 -8.57 -9.63 0.66
N GLU A 123 -8.01 -8.61 1.28
CA GLU A 123 -6.78 -7.95 0.84
C GLU A 123 -5.61 -8.51 1.66
N ILE A 124 -4.49 -8.74 0.98
CA ILE A 124 -3.19 -9.00 1.60
C ILE A 124 -2.35 -7.79 1.28
N ASP A 125 -1.78 -7.15 2.30
CA ASP A 125 -1.17 -5.82 2.11
C ASP A 125 -0.09 -5.85 1.05
N PHE A 126 0.83 -6.82 1.13
CA PHE A 126 1.91 -6.97 0.15
C PHE A 126 2.20 -8.41 -0.26
N ILE A 127 2.44 -8.57 -1.55
CA ILE A 127 3.14 -9.70 -2.15
C ILE A 127 4.48 -9.18 -2.63
N ALA A 128 5.54 -9.49 -1.90
CA ALA A 128 6.90 -9.10 -2.23
C ALA A 128 7.61 -10.26 -2.96
N ARG A 129 8.23 -9.98 -4.10
CA ARG A 129 8.96 -10.97 -4.90
C ARG A 129 10.37 -10.51 -5.22
N LYS A 130 11.35 -11.40 -5.04
CA LYS A 130 12.77 -11.15 -5.32
C LYS A 130 13.44 -12.47 -5.71
N ALA A 131 13.92 -12.57 -6.96
CA ALA A 131 14.47 -13.80 -7.51
C ALA A 131 13.53 -14.99 -7.27
N ASP A 132 13.97 -16.00 -6.50
CA ASP A 132 13.20 -17.20 -6.17
C ASP A 132 12.39 -17.08 -4.86
N GLU A 133 12.38 -15.90 -4.24
CA GLU A 133 11.66 -15.63 -2.99
C GLU A 133 10.32 -14.93 -3.27
N ILE A 134 9.26 -15.49 -2.67
CA ILE A 134 7.95 -14.83 -2.55
C ILE A 134 7.61 -14.74 -1.06
N LEU A 135 7.21 -13.55 -0.65
CA LEU A 135 6.86 -13.20 0.71
C LEU A 135 5.47 -12.55 0.72
N TYR A 136 4.57 -13.08 1.54
CA TYR A 136 3.31 -12.42 1.85
C TYR A 136 3.46 -11.65 3.16
N VAL A 137 3.13 -10.37 3.13
CA VAL A 137 3.26 -9.47 4.28
C VAL A 137 1.88 -8.90 4.60
N GLN A 138 1.47 -9.07 5.84
CA GLN A 138 0.37 -8.32 6.44
C GLN A 138 0.94 -7.31 7.43
N VAL A 139 0.34 -6.12 7.49
CA VAL A 139 0.78 -5.04 8.35
C VAL A 139 -0.37 -4.65 9.28
N ALA A 140 -0.09 -4.61 10.58
CA ALA A 140 -1.06 -4.27 11.60
C ALA A 140 -0.43 -3.31 12.63
N PHE A 141 -1.15 -2.29 13.10
CA PHE A 141 -0.59 -1.46 14.17
C PHE A 141 -0.54 -2.21 15.50
N GLU A 142 -1.58 -3.01 15.77
CA GLU A 142 -1.72 -3.87 16.95
C GLU A 142 -2.14 -5.26 16.47
N ILE A 143 -1.76 -6.31 17.21
CA ILE A 143 -2.28 -7.66 16.93
C ILE A 143 -3.80 -7.63 17.14
N PRO A 144 -4.61 -8.11 16.18
CA PRO A 144 -6.05 -8.20 16.35
C PRO A 144 -6.42 -9.06 17.55
N GLU A 145 -7.36 -8.60 18.38
CA GLU A 145 -7.98 -9.47 19.40
C GLU A 145 -8.79 -10.61 18.77
N ASN A 146 -9.25 -10.44 17.52
CA ASN A 146 -9.97 -11.44 16.72
C ASN A 146 -9.16 -11.74 15.45
N THR A 147 -8.91 -13.02 15.13
CA THR A 147 -7.99 -13.59 14.11
C THR A 147 -8.09 -13.07 12.66
N HIS A 148 -8.92 -12.06 12.36
CA HIS A 148 -9.25 -11.63 11.01
C HIS A 148 -8.09 -11.12 10.14
N GLU A 149 -7.07 -10.46 10.69
CA GLU A 149 -5.96 -9.96 9.86
C GLU A 149 -4.95 -11.07 9.51
N THR A 150 -4.74 -12.06 10.39
CA THR A 150 -3.93 -13.25 10.07
C THR A 150 -4.72 -14.26 9.23
N ASP A 151 -6.05 -14.32 9.36
CA ASP A 151 -6.92 -15.18 8.54
C ASP A 151 -6.67 -14.96 7.04
N ASN A 152 -6.38 -13.73 6.62
CA ASN A 152 -6.12 -13.40 5.21
C ASN A 152 -4.92 -14.19 4.67
N LEU A 153 -3.85 -14.30 5.46
CA LEU A 153 -2.66 -15.04 5.12
C LEU A 153 -2.88 -16.56 5.22
N LEU A 154 -3.66 -17.04 6.21
CA LEU A 154 -3.95 -18.47 6.40
C LEU A 154 -4.73 -19.09 5.24
N HIS A 155 -5.51 -18.30 4.50
CA HIS A 155 -6.24 -18.80 3.33
C HIS A 155 -5.34 -19.02 2.08
N ILE A 156 -4.09 -18.56 2.11
CA ILE A 156 -3.13 -18.80 1.04
C ILE A 156 -2.55 -20.22 1.20
N LYS A 157 -2.93 -21.12 0.30
CA LYS A 157 -2.61 -22.57 0.38
C LYS A 157 -1.21 -22.97 -0.10
N ASP A 158 -0.34 -22.00 -0.40
CA ASP A 158 1.05 -22.29 -0.77
C ASP A 158 1.97 -22.26 0.46
N ASN A 159 3.22 -22.70 0.26
CA ASN A 159 4.23 -22.79 1.32
C ASN A 159 5.19 -21.60 1.32
N TYR A 160 4.87 -20.50 0.63
CA TYR A 160 5.73 -19.32 0.68
C TYR A 160 5.67 -18.66 2.06
N LYS A 161 6.74 -17.92 2.38
CA LYS A 161 6.89 -17.26 3.68
C LYS A 161 5.77 -16.24 3.88
N LYS A 162 5.21 -16.22 5.10
CA LYS A 162 4.14 -15.33 5.53
C LYS A 162 4.61 -14.61 6.78
N ILE A 163 4.49 -13.29 6.82
CA ILE A 163 4.86 -12.48 7.98
C ILE A 163 3.77 -11.48 8.32
N LEU A 164 3.58 -11.26 9.62
CA LEU A 164 2.80 -10.16 10.18
C LEU A 164 3.77 -9.14 10.80
N ILE A 165 3.79 -7.93 10.26
CA ILE A 165 4.59 -6.83 10.81
C ILE A 165 3.71 -5.97 11.70
N THR A 166 4.09 -5.82 12.97
CA THR A 166 3.32 -5.09 13.97
C THR A 166 3.91 -3.71 14.29
N GLY A 167 3.03 -2.74 14.54
CA GLY A 167 3.41 -1.39 15.00
C GLY A 167 3.76 -1.31 16.49
N LYS A 168 3.34 -2.29 17.29
CA LYS A 168 3.71 -2.48 18.70
C LYS A 168 4.53 -3.76 18.88
N TYR A 169 5.35 -3.75 19.92
CA TYR A 169 6.07 -4.94 20.36
C TYR A 169 5.13 -5.92 21.07
N TYR A 170 5.31 -7.20 20.78
CA TYR A 170 4.63 -8.32 21.43
C TYR A 170 5.66 -9.43 21.70
N GLU A 171 5.52 -10.14 22.82
CA GLU A 171 6.37 -11.30 23.12
C GLU A 171 6.05 -12.50 22.23
N GLN A 172 4.83 -12.56 21.69
CA GLN A 172 4.41 -13.59 20.76
C GLN A 172 5.08 -13.38 19.39
N THR A 173 5.93 -14.32 18.99
CA THR A 173 6.67 -14.28 17.71
C THR A 173 6.00 -15.09 16.60
N GLU A 174 4.91 -15.81 16.90
CA GLU A 174 4.19 -16.63 15.92
C GLU A 174 2.68 -16.72 16.25
N ILE A 175 1.83 -16.63 15.23
CA ILE A 175 0.39 -16.88 15.28
C ILE A 175 0.03 -17.82 14.13
N ASP A 176 -0.51 -19.00 14.43
CA ASP A 176 -0.97 -19.97 13.41
C ASP A 176 0.10 -20.32 12.35
N GLY A 177 1.38 -20.39 12.75
CA GLY A 177 2.51 -20.63 11.85
C GLY A 177 2.95 -19.41 11.01
N ILE A 178 2.39 -18.23 11.27
CA ILE A 178 2.79 -16.94 10.67
C ILE A 178 3.73 -16.24 11.64
N GLU A 179 4.93 -15.89 11.16
CA GLU A 179 5.93 -15.15 11.92
C GLU A 179 5.42 -13.73 12.21
N VAL A 180 5.49 -13.32 13.48
CA VAL A 180 5.10 -11.98 13.96
C VAL A 180 6.36 -11.22 14.31
N ILE A 181 6.56 -10.05 13.68
CA ILE A 181 7.77 -9.24 13.84
C ILE A 181 7.40 -7.80 14.16
N TYR A 182 7.97 -7.27 15.24
CA TYR A 182 7.87 -5.84 15.53
C TYR A 182 8.59 -5.03 14.45
N VAL A 183 7.93 -3.98 13.93
CA VAL A 183 8.47 -3.21 12.80
C VAL A 183 9.88 -2.65 13.04
N VAL A 184 10.22 -2.26 14.27
CA VAL A 184 11.57 -1.72 14.55
C VAL A 184 12.62 -2.80 14.39
N ASP A 185 12.37 -4.00 14.93
CA ASP A 185 13.28 -5.12 14.80
C ASP A 185 13.40 -5.56 13.35
N TRP A 186 12.27 -5.59 12.62
CA TRP A 186 12.25 -5.88 11.20
C TRP A 186 13.10 -4.89 10.39
N LEU A 187 13.00 -3.59 10.67
CA LEU A 187 13.74 -2.52 9.98
C LEU A 187 15.26 -2.55 10.24
N LEU A 188 15.71 -3.18 11.32
CA LEU A 188 17.13 -3.28 11.70
C LEU A 188 17.85 -4.49 11.10
N GLN A 189 17.12 -5.40 10.44
CA GLN A 189 17.66 -6.56 9.74
C GLN A 189 18.39 -6.21 8.43
#